data_AF-A0A812UTK0-F1
#
_entry.id   AF-A0A812UTK0-F1
#
_cell.length_a   1.000
_cell.length_b   1.000
_cell.length_c   1.000
_cell.angle_alpha   90.00
_cell.angle_beta   90.00
_cell.angle_gamma   90.00
#
_symmetry.space_group_name_H-M   'P 1'
#
loop_
_entity.id
_entity.type
_entity.pdbx_description
1 polymer ?
#
loop_
_entity_poly.entity_id
_entity_poly.type
_entity_poly.pdbx_seq_one_letter_code
_entity_poly.pdbx_strand_id
1 'polypeptide(L)'
;MSIVSQAKGVLTKRMDCHTAVQGEGCFDEVTWAREVGLRTHPDWYPGLTAQSSVADFQLLIHDQEPGKCPIPCGALPRPKGSPAAGSLLAPTEGGGSVTIKVLSYNLFWWNLYGVRGGNGESAGHLIKAETVEDGLFDVMGFQECENGIRVLEPVGLMDSYEVLQGMHAVCLAYRKEAWRLLSRGSKDVGEDMKSHYYGHRGVVWMRLVHKATGRKLLFANHHGPLEVNSGGARGGDSIAKNLIEILRSSSEPGDSIILVGDFNANSASRTIQALWSRMVLLYGGGSFGGVDNIFGNMDAASVVRRKNLGSGGSDHDAISVTVSVGTPAPEELQRSPRRTGEVPSGALQATNALKVNPPGDDWQHFWCGQLEPDVGYVPPLGSWSRVISHRPEMGDDFDVAAPQRCCRLCQREPRCKSWTWKEGGPRRCEMYGEAPSKKESMTGHVSGLPASEAARE
;
A
#
# COMPACT_ATOMS: atom_id res chain seq x y z
N MET A 1 -62.73 8.29 4.11
CA MET A 1 -61.93 9.50 4.43
C MET A 1 -60.57 9.03 4.91
N SER A 2 -59.54 9.22 4.10
CA SER A 2 -58.15 8.85 4.40
C SER A 2 -57.59 9.70 5.52
N ILE A 3 -56.94 9.07 6.51
CA ILE A 3 -56.08 9.77 7.47
C ILE A 3 -54.65 9.42 7.07
N VAL A 4 -54.00 10.34 6.36
CA VAL A 4 -52.58 10.31 6.04
C VAL A 4 -51.80 10.68 7.30
N SER A 5 -50.95 9.77 7.76
CA SER A 5 -49.98 10.00 8.83
C SER A 5 -48.92 11.02 8.37
N GLN A 6 -48.81 12.14 9.09
CA GLN A 6 -47.74 13.12 8.91
C GLN A 6 -46.41 12.52 9.39
N ALA A 7 -45.50 12.24 8.45
CA ALA A 7 -44.09 12.00 8.77
C ALA A 7 -43.40 13.35 9.03
N LYS A 8 -42.77 13.47 10.20
CA LYS A 8 -41.92 14.62 10.57
C LYS A 8 -40.71 14.65 9.63
N GLY A 9 -40.53 15.78 8.94
CA GLY A 9 -39.42 16.00 8.02
C GLY A 9 -38.07 15.97 8.73
N VAL A 10 -37.16 15.14 8.21
CA VAL A 10 -35.72 15.24 8.47
C VAL A 10 -35.22 16.46 7.72
N LEU A 11 -34.62 17.42 8.44
CA LEU A 11 -33.94 18.57 7.85
C LEU A 11 -32.70 18.07 7.07
N THR A 12 -32.84 17.85 5.77
CA THR A 12 -31.69 17.73 4.88
C THR A 12 -31.13 19.14 4.65
N LYS A 13 -29.95 19.42 5.19
CA LYS A 13 -29.17 20.60 4.79
C LYS A 13 -28.90 20.43 3.29
N ARG A 14 -29.57 21.21 2.44
CA ARG A 14 -29.25 21.28 1.01
C ARG A 14 -27.77 21.68 0.91
N MET A 15 -26.94 20.82 0.32
CA MET A 15 -25.63 21.26 -0.15
C MET A 15 -25.91 22.20 -1.31
N ASP A 16 -25.46 23.45 -1.19
CA ASP A 16 -25.52 24.39 -2.29
C ASP A 16 -24.68 23.84 -3.44
N CYS A 17 -25.31 23.64 -4.60
CA CYS A 17 -24.67 23.18 -5.83
C CYS A 17 -24.68 24.32 -6.83
N HIS A 18 -23.73 24.29 -7.76
CA HIS A 18 -23.71 25.21 -8.89
C HIS A 18 -22.96 24.55 -10.05
N THR A 19 -23.61 24.36 -11.20
CA THR A 19 -22.90 23.91 -12.41
C THR A 19 -22.31 25.14 -13.11
N ALA A 20 -21.00 25.14 -13.31
CA ALA A 20 -20.27 26.26 -13.85
C ALA A 20 -20.76 26.64 -15.25
N VAL A 21 -20.84 27.95 -15.50
CA VAL A 21 -21.27 28.52 -16.80
C VAL A 21 -20.25 29.51 -17.33
N GLN A 22 -20.32 29.80 -18.63
CA GLN A 22 -19.37 30.69 -19.31
C GLN A 22 -19.26 32.06 -18.62
N GLY A 23 -18.02 32.49 -18.35
CA GLY A 23 -17.71 33.72 -17.63
C GLY A 23 -17.34 33.52 -16.15
N GLU A 24 -17.40 32.29 -15.64
CA GLU A 24 -16.99 31.94 -14.28
C GLU A 24 -15.59 31.31 -14.26
N GLY A 25 -14.79 31.60 -13.23
CA GLY A 25 -13.42 31.05 -13.13
C GLY A 25 -13.39 29.51 -13.14
N CYS A 26 -14.36 28.84 -12.50
CA CYS A 26 -14.48 27.39 -12.58
C CYS A 26 -14.78 26.90 -14.02
N PHE A 27 -15.54 27.65 -14.82
CA PHE A 27 -15.81 27.29 -16.20
C PHE A 27 -14.57 27.43 -17.08
N ASP A 28 -13.71 28.40 -16.80
CA ASP A 28 -12.42 28.56 -17.49
C ASP A 28 -11.49 27.38 -17.19
N GLU A 29 -11.42 26.93 -15.93
CA GLU A 29 -10.67 25.74 -15.53
C GLU A 29 -11.20 24.47 -16.20
N VAL A 30 -12.53 24.28 -16.23
CA VAL A 30 -13.16 23.15 -16.93
C VAL A 30 -12.88 23.21 -18.43
N THR A 31 -12.90 24.39 -19.05
CA THR A 31 -12.63 24.56 -20.48
C THR A 31 -11.18 24.24 -20.79
N TRP A 32 -10.24 24.75 -19.99
CA TRP A 32 -8.83 24.42 -20.13
C TRP A 32 -8.56 22.92 -19.95
N ALA A 33 -9.16 22.31 -18.93
CA ALA A 33 -9.10 20.87 -18.68
C ALA A 33 -9.59 20.04 -19.87
N ARG A 34 -10.67 20.48 -20.53
CA ARG A 34 -11.25 19.80 -21.71
C ARG A 34 -10.41 19.95 -22.96
N GLU A 35 -9.93 21.15 -23.25
CA GLU A 35 -9.33 21.50 -24.55
C GLU A 35 -7.82 21.31 -24.59
N VAL A 36 -7.16 21.44 -23.44
CA VAL A 36 -5.70 21.38 -23.30
C VAL A 36 -5.33 20.27 -22.35
N GLY A 37 -5.81 20.31 -21.11
CA GLY A 37 -5.44 19.41 -20.02
C GLY A 37 -5.59 17.93 -20.39
N LEU A 38 -6.76 17.51 -20.88
CA LEU A 38 -7.03 16.11 -21.24
C LEU A 38 -6.12 15.63 -22.39
N ARG A 39 -5.73 16.52 -23.32
CA ARG A 39 -4.88 16.16 -24.45
C ARG A 39 -3.42 16.04 -24.04
N THR A 40 -2.94 16.93 -23.17
CA THR A 40 -1.52 16.97 -22.76
C THR A 40 -1.23 16.08 -21.55
N HIS A 41 -2.21 15.90 -20.68
CA HIS A 41 -2.13 15.12 -19.44
C HIS A 41 -3.41 14.28 -19.24
N PRO A 42 -3.69 13.30 -20.12
CA PRO A 42 -4.89 12.45 -20.01
C PRO A 42 -4.96 11.68 -18.69
N ASP A 43 -3.81 11.47 -18.04
CA ASP A 43 -3.66 10.86 -16.72
C ASP A 43 -4.26 11.69 -15.58
N TRP A 44 -4.39 13.01 -15.72
CA TRP A 44 -5.03 13.88 -14.72
C TRP A 44 -6.55 13.76 -14.73
N TYR A 45 -7.14 13.23 -15.81
CA TYR A 45 -8.59 13.18 -16.04
C TYR A 45 -9.11 11.74 -16.22
N PRO A 46 -8.89 10.85 -15.23
CA PRO A 46 -9.21 9.44 -15.36
C PRO A 46 -10.72 9.22 -15.58
N GLY A 47 -11.06 8.54 -16.67
CA GLY A 47 -12.44 8.20 -17.03
C GLY A 47 -13.20 9.31 -17.75
N LEU A 48 -12.58 10.48 -17.97
CA LEU A 48 -13.16 11.55 -18.79
C LEU A 48 -12.67 11.44 -20.23
N THR A 49 -13.54 11.80 -21.17
CA THR A 49 -13.21 11.90 -22.59
C THR A 49 -13.53 13.30 -23.10
N ALA A 50 -13.15 13.62 -24.34
CA ALA A 50 -13.51 14.89 -24.97
C ALA A 50 -15.03 15.12 -25.07
N GLN A 51 -15.83 14.05 -24.94
CA GLN A 51 -17.29 14.08 -24.96
C GLN A 51 -17.91 14.23 -23.57
N SER A 52 -17.13 14.09 -22.49
CA SER A 52 -17.63 14.27 -21.12
C SER A 52 -18.12 15.70 -20.89
N SER A 53 -19.14 15.82 -20.04
CA SER A 53 -19.88 17.07 -19.83
C SER A 53 -19.12 18.07 -18.96
N VAL A 54 -19.53 19.34 -18.97
CA VAL A 54 -18.98 20.38 -18.05
C VAL A 54 -19.09 19.92 -16.60
N ALA A 55 -20.22 19.30 -16.23
CA ALA A 55 -20.43 18.78 -14.88
C ALA A 55 -19.44 17.65 -14.53
N ASP A 56 -19.07 16.78 -15.47
CA ASP A 56 -18.14 15.69 -15.20
C ASP A 56 -16.71 16.20 -14.93
N PHE A 57 -16.25 17.17 -15.74
CA PHE A 57 -14.97 17.83 -15.53
C PHE A 57 -14.96 18.67 -14.27
N GLN A 58 -16.03 19.43 -14.03
CA GLN A 58 -16.19 20.24 -12.83
C GLN A 58 -16.16 19.38 -11.56
N LEU A 59 -16.83 18.22 -11.57
CA LEU A 59 -16.84 17.31 -10.44
C LEU A 59 -15.45 16.74 -10.15
N LEU A 60 -14.70 16.38 -11.20
CA LEU A 60 -13.33 15.93 -11.03
C LEU A 60 -12.43 17.03 -10.46
N ILE A 61 -12.52 18.26 -10.97
CA ILE A 61 -11.75 19.42 -10.48
C ILE A 61 -12.13 19.74 -9.04
N HIS A 62 -13.43 19.70 -8.70
CA HIS A 62 -13.91 19.87 -7.34
C HIS A 62 -13.31 18.83 -6.37
N ASP A 63 -13.24 17.56 -6.79
CA ASP A 63 -12.72 16.47 -5.96
C ASP A 63 -11.19 16.53 -5.81
N GLN A 64 -10.46 16.98 -6.83
CA GLN A 64 -8.99 17.08 -6.82
C GLN A 64 -8.49 18.34 -6.11
N GLU A 65 -9.17 19.47 -6.32
CA GLU A 65 -8.81 20.77 -5.74
C GLU A 65 -10.05 21.41 -5.07
N PRO A 66 -10.41 20.96 -3.86
CA PRO A 66 -11.57 21.47 -3.14
C PRO A 66 -11.50 23.00 -2.95
N GLY A 67 -12.46 23.72 -3.53
CA GLY A 67 -12.54 25.19 -3.51
C GLY A 67 -12.28 25.87 -4.86
N LYS A 68 -11.69 25.17 -5.84
CA LYS A 68 -11.47 25.70 -7.20
C LYS A 68 -12.75 25.71 -8.04
N CYS A 69 -13.60 24.72 -7.82
CA CYS A 69 -14.93 24.61 -8.41
C CYS A 69 -15.96 24.24 -7.33
N PRO A 70 -17.21 24.74 -7.41
CA PRO A 70 -18.31 24.21 -6.60
C PRO A 70 -18.74 22.82 -7.11
N ILE A 71 -19.52 22.09 -6.31
CA ILE A 71 -20.12 20.81 -6.74
C ILE A 71 -21.16 21.11 -7.84
N PRO A 72 -21.09 20.45 -9.02
CA PRO A 72 -22.08 20.65 -10.07
C PRO A 72 -23.46 20.17 -9.64
N CYS A 73 -24.51 20.88 -10.06
CA CYS A 73 -25.88 20.48 -9.76
C CYS A 73 -26.24 19.17 -10.47
N GLY A 74 -26.89 18.26 -9.74
CA GLY A 74 -27.26 16.94 -10.25
C GLY A 74 -26.16 15.89 -10.15
N ALA A 75 -24.95 16.24 -9.72
CA ALA A 75 -23.92 15.26 -9.37
C ALA A 75 -24.30 14.55 -8.07
N LEU A 76 -24.30 13.22 -8.09
CA LEU A 76 -24.33 12.45 -6.85
C LEU A 76 -22.97 12.65 -6.16
N PRO A 77 -22.93 13.07 -4.88
CA PRO A 77 -21.67 13.11 -4.17
C PRO A 77 -21.06 11.71 -4.21
N ARG A 78 -19.80 11.59 -4.65
CA ARG A 78 -19.06 10.34 -4.52
C ARG A 78 -19.13 9.95 -3.04
N PRO A 79 -19.59 8.73 -2.69
CA PRO A 79 -19.64 8.33 -1.30
C PRO A 79 -18.25 8.49 -0.70
N LYS A 80 -18.14 9.25 0.41
CA LYS A 80 -16.89 9.37 1.17
C LYS A 80 -16.41 7.96 1.53
N GLY A 81 -15.24 7.58 1.02
CA GLY A 81 -14.72 6.20 1.07
C GLY A 81 -14.76 5.44 -0.26
N SER A 82 -15.13 6.09 -1.37
CA SER A 82 -14.86 5.54 -2.71
C SER A 82 -13.35 5.45 -2.90
N PRO A 83 -12.80 4.30 -3.34
CA PRO A 83 -11.37 4.19 -3.63
C PRO A 83 -10.94 5.28 -4.61
N ALA A 84 -9.73 5.83 -4.42
CA ALA A 84 -9.15 6.77 -5.39
C ALA A 84 -9.28 6.17 -6.80
N ALA A 85 -9.58 7.01 -7.80
CA ALA A 85 -9.74 6.54 -9.18
C ALA A 85 -8.51 5.69 -9.60
N GLY A 86 -8.75 4.41 -9.90
CA GLY A 86 -7.68 3.46 -10.24
C GLY A 86 -7.11 2.62 -9.09
N SER A 87 -7.61 2.72 -7.86
CA SER A 87 -7.28 1.79 -6.78
C SER A 87 -7.79 0.37 -7.10
N LEU A 88 -7.09 -0.65 -6.60
CA LEU A 88 -7.51 -2.05 -6.72
C LEU A 88 -8.67 -2.30 -5.75
N LEU A 89 -9.78 -2.84 -6.26
CA LEU A 89 -10.96 -3.14 -5.46
C LEU A 89 -10.62 -4.13 -4.36
N ALA A 90 -11.22 -3.96 -3.19
CA ALA A 90 -11.07 -4.89 -2.08
C ALA A 90 -11.54 -6.31 -2.45
N PRO A 91 -11.00 -7.36 -1.80
CA PRO A 91 -11.49 -8.72 -1.99
C PRO A 91 -12.97 -8.82 -1.63
N THR A 92 -13.68 -9.78 -2.23
CA THR A 92 -15.08 -10.03 -1.83
C THR A 92 -15.14 -10.48 -0.37
N GLU A 93 -16.18 -10.10 0.38
CA GLU A 93 -16.32 -10.59 1.76
C GLU A 93 -16.93 -11.99 1.83
N GLY A 94 -17.71 -12.40 0.82
CA GLY A 94 -18.40 -13.71 0.77
C GLY A 94 -17.50 -14.91 0.46
N GLY A 95 -17.78 -16.06 1.08
CA GLY A 95 -16.98 -17.29 1.03
C GLY A 95 -16.18 -17.51 2.33
N GLY A 96 -15.73 -18.73 2.61
CA GLY A 96 -15.01 -19.03 3.85
C GLY A 96 -13.76 -18.16 4.05
N SER A 97 -13.42 -17.85 5.30
CA SER A 97 -12.20 -17.13 5.67
C SER A 97 -10.95 -17.98 5.42
N VAL A 98 -9.86 -17.36 4.99
CA VAL A 98 -8.54 -17.99 4.86
C VAL A 98 -7.47 -17.08 5.40
N THR A 99 -6.51 -17.66 6.12
CA THR A 99 -5.28 -17.00 6.53
C THR A 99 -4.19 -17.31 5.51
N ILE A 100 -3.47 -16.28 5.06
CA ILE A 100 -2.46 -16.36 4.02
C ILE A 100 -1.14 -15.87 4.61
N LYS A 101 -0.16 -16.76 4.77
CA LYS A 101 1.20 -16.44 5.23
C LYS A 101 2.12 -16.21 4.04
N VAL A 102 2.73 -15.03 3.98
CA VAL A 102 3.47 -14.51 2.82
C VAL A 102 4.91 -14.20 3.17
N LEU A 103 5.85 -14.56 2.29
CA LEU A 103 7.26 -14.18 2.37
C LEU A 103 7.67 -13.26 1.20
N SER A 104 8.46 -12.22 1.49
CA SER A 104 9.29 -11.49 0.51
C SER A 104 10.74 -11.55 0.93
N TYR A 105 11.65 -11.87 0.00
CA TYR A 105 13.07 -11.99 0.34
C TYR A 105 13.99 -11.81 -0.88
N ASN A 106 14.79 -10.74 -0.90
CA ASN A 106 15.91 -10.61 -1.84
C ASN A 106 17.05 -11.52 -1.35
N LEU A 107 17.52 -12.39 -2.24
CA LEU A 107 18.50 -13.43 -1.92
C LEU A 107 19.96 -13.01 -2.12
N PHE A 108 20.22 -11.80 -2.62
CA PHE A 108 21.56 -11.29 -2.91
C PHE A 108 22.37 -12.29 -3.75
N TRP A 109 21.76 -12.77 -4.84
CA TRP A 109 22.14 -14.03 -5.51
C TRP A 109 23.62 -14.14 -5.81
N TRP A 110 24.14 -13.10 -6.45
CA TRP A 110 25.50 -13.10 -6.98
C TRP A 110 26.51 -13.34 -5.86
N ASN A 111 26.24 -12.82 -4.65
CA ASN A 111 27.12 -12.98 -3.51
C ASN A 111 26.78 -14.22 -2.69
N LEU A 112 25.52 -14.35 -2.25
CA LEU A 112 25.12 -15.41 -1.33
C LEU A 112 25.27 -16.79 -1.99
N TYR A 113 24.79 -16.93 -3.22
CA TYR A 113 24.85 -18.19 -3.97
C TYR A 113 26.07 -18.26 -4.88
N GLY A 114 26.38 -17.18 -5.62
CA GLY A 114 27.49 -17.16 -6.56
C GLY A 114 28.87 -17.20 -5.87
N VAL A 115 29.15 -16.27 -4.97
CA VAL A 115 30.46 -16.18 -4.29
C VAL A 115 30.56 -17.12 -3.09
N ARG A 116 29.52 -17.17 -2.25
CA ARG A 116 29.52 -17.88 -0.96
C ARG A 116 28.91 -19.28 -1.04
N GLY A 117 28.51 -19.74 -2.23
CA GLY A 117 28.02 -21.11 -2.45
C GLY A 117 26.75 -21.47 -1.68
N GLY A 118 25.91 -20.49 -1.34
CA GLY A 118 24.72 -20.63 -0.49
C GLY A 118 24.98 -20.44 1.00
N ASN A 119 26.25 -20.25 1.41
CA ASN A 119 26.66 -20.04 2.80
C ASN A 119 26.05 -21.09 3.76
N GLY A 120 26.23 -22.37 3.42
CA GLY A 120 25.66 -23.48 4.17
C GLY A 120 24.13 -23.48 4.18
N GLU A 121 23.50 -23.13 3.06
CA GLU A 121 22.04 -23.06 2.89
C GLU A 121 21.34 -22.08 3.83
N SER A 122 22.05 -21.06 4.30
CA SER A 122 21.56 -20.13 5.33
C SER A 122 20.18 -19.51 5.03
N ALA A 123 19.92 -19.07 3.79
CA ALA A 123 18.60 -18.56 3.40
C ALA A 123 17.50 -19.64 3.45
N GLY A 124 17.79 -20.85 2.94
CA GLY A 124 16.86 -21.98 3.00
C GLY A 124 16.58 -22.42 4.43
N HIS A 125 17.62 -22.48 5.28
CA HIS A 125 17.48 -22.85 6.69
C HIS A 125 16.68 -21.82 7.48
N LEU A 126 16.82 -20.53 7.16
CA LEU A 126 16.00 -19.49 7.76
C LEU A 126 14.50 -19.70 7.44
N ILE A 127 14.19 -19.96 6.17
CA ILE A 127 12.80 -20.27 5.74
C ILE A 127 12.32 -21.54 6.44
N LYS A 128 13.13 -22.60 6.45
CA LYS A 128 12.77 -23.87 7.10
C LYS A 128 12.49 -23.69 8.59
N ALA A 129 13.33 -22.94 9.30
CA ALA A 129 13.14 -22.66 10.73
C ALA A 129 11.78 -21.98 10.98
N GLU A 130 11.44 -20.97 10.17
CA GLU A 130 10.15 -20.30 10.27
C GLU A 130 8.96 -21.22 9.98
N THR A 131 9.10 -22.16 9.04
CA THR A 131 8.04 -23.16 8.78
C THR A 131 7.82 -24.13 9.93
N VAL A 132 8.85 -24.38 10.75
CA VAL A 132 8.77 -25.23 11.93
C VAL A 132 8.21 -24.43 13.12
N GLU A 133 8.61 -23.17 13.26
CA GLU A 133 8.20 -22.30 14.37
C GLU A 133 6.74 -21.85 14.25
N ASP A 134 6.33 -21.40 13.06
CA ASP A 134 5.06 -20.69 12.85
C ASP A 134 4.32 -21.16 11.60
N GLY A 135 4.54 -22.42 11.22
CA GLY A 135 3.84 -23.07 10.11
C GLY A 135 4.31 -22.64 8.72
N LEU A 136 3.89 -23.43 7.72
CA LEU A 136 4.24 -23.24 6.32
C LEU A 136 3.73 -21.89 5.79
N PHE A 137 4.54 -21.25 4.95
CA PHE A 137 4.10 -20.16 4.09
C PHE A 137 3.09 -20.68 3.06
N ASP A 138 2.15 -19.83 2.67
CA ASP A 138 1.24 -20.10 1.56
C ASP A 138 1.89 -19.72 0.24
N VAL A 139 2.56 -18.57 0.22
CA VAL A 139 3.23 -18.01 -0.96
C VAL A 139 4.53 -17.30 -0.58
N MET A 140 5.55 -17.41 -1.43
CA MET A 140 6.86 -16.81 -1.24
C MET A 140 7.33 -16.12 -2.53
N GLY A 141 7.88 -14.92 -2.41
CA GLY A 141 8.52 -14.18 -3.49
C GLY A 141 10.00 -13.97 -3.21
N PHE A 142 10.84 -14.34 -4.18
CA PHE A 142 12.29 -14.15 -4.12
C PHE A 142 12.78 -13.20 -5.21
N GLN A 143 13.58 -12.21 -4.84
CA GLN A 143 14.26 -11.29 -5.77
C GLN A 143 15.74 -11.63 -5.80
N GLU A 144 16.42 -11.27 -6.89
CA GLU A 144 17.74 -11.82 -7.22
C GLU A 144 17.70 -13.35 -7.08
N CYS A 145 16.79 -13.99 -7.80
CA CYS A 145 16.58 -15.42 -7.74
C CYS A 145 16.76 -16.02 -9.13
N GLU A 146 17.96 -16.53 -9.41
CA GLU A 146 18.21 -17.22 -10.68
C GLU A 146 17.69 -18.66 -10.65
N ASN A 147 17.56 -19.27 -9.45
CA ASN A 147 17.03 -20.63 -9.30
C ASN A 147 16.32 -20.84 -7.95
N GLY A 148 14.99 -20.72 -7.93
CA GLY A 148 14.22 -20.91 -6.69
C GLY A 148 14.28 -22.33 -6.10
N ILE A 149 14.54 -23.36 -6.91
CA ILE A 149 14.66 -24.75 -6.43
C ILE A 149 15.88 -24.87 -5.52
N ARG A 150 16.99 -24.21 -5.89
CA ARG A 150 18.25 -24.20 -5.13
C ARG A 150 18.08 -23.64 -3.71
N VAL A 151 17.04 -22.84 -3.45
CA VAL A 151 16.73 -22.26 -2.14
C VAL A 151 16.00 -23.25 -1.24
N LEU A 152 15.08 -24.05 -1.80
CA LEU A 152 14.13 -24.87 -1.03
C LEU A 152 14.47 -26.37 -1.00
N GLU A 153 15.10 -26.90 -2.06
CA GLU A 153 15.46 -28.32 -2.18
C GLU A 153 16.44 -28.78 -1.10
N PRO A 154 17.57 -28.09 -0.85
CA PRO A 154 18.56 -28.58 0.12
C PRO A 154 18.04 -28.70 1.55
N VAL A 155 16.99 -27.94 1.88
CA VAL A 155 16.38 -27.90 3.21
C VAL A 155 15.07 -28.71 3.30
N GLY A 156 14.79 -29.52 2.29
CA GLY A 156 13.67 -30.46 2.27
C GLY A 156 12.31 -29.79 2.27
N LEU A 157 12.14 -28.70 1.52
CA LEU A 157 10.86 -27.99 1.40
C LEU A 157 10.12 -28.31 0.08
N MET A 158 10.76 -28.96 -0.88
CA MET A 158 10.17 -29.25 -2.20
C MET A 158 8.95 -30.19 -2.17
N ASP A 159 8.79 -30.98 -1.11
CA ASP A 159 7.57 -31.80 -0.94
C ASP A 159 6.33 -30.91 -0.74
N SER A 160 6.49 -29.78 -0.05
CA SER A 160 5.38 -28.87 0.29
C SER A 160 5.13 -27.80 -0.76
N TYR A 161 6.17 -27.38 -1.50
CA TYR A 161 6.11 -26.23 -2.39
C TYR A 161 6.28 -26.60 -3.87
N GLU A 162 5.62 -25.82 -4.71
CA GLU A 162 5.92 -25.70 -6.13
C GLU A 162 6.69 -24.40 -6.33
N VAL A 163 7.81 -24.43 -7.07
CA VAL A 163 8.60 -23.25 -7.41
C VAL A 163 8.33 -22.86 -8.86
N LEU A 164 8.10 -21.58 -9.10
CA LEU A 164 7.96 -20.99 -10.42
C LEU A 164 9.14 -20.04 -10.66
N GLN A 165 10.03 -20.43 -11.58
CA GLN A 165 11.06 -19.53 -12.10
C GLN A 165 10.42 -18.48 -13.01
N GLY A 166 10.70 -17.21 -12.77
CA GLY A 166 10.24 -16.08 -13.58
C GLY A 166 11.36 -15.41 -14.36
N MET A 167 11.00 -14.30 -15.03
CA MET A 167 11.96 -13.44 -15.73
C MET A 167 12.78 -12.60 -14.75
N HIS A 168 13.91 -12.06 -15.23
CA HIS A 168 14.72 -11.06 -14.52
C HIS A 168 15.15 -11.44 -13.11
N ALA A 169 15.49 -12.71 -12.90
CA ALA A 169 15.87 -13.27 -11.60
C ALA A 169 14.82 -13.00 -10.51
N VAL A 170 13.55 -13.27 -10.82
CA VAL A 170 12.45 -13.20 -9.86
C VAL A 170 11.77 -14.57 -9.81
N CYS A 171 11.66 -15.15 -8.62
CA CYS A 171 11.02 -16.45 -8.41
C CYS A 171 9.77 -16.33 -7.53
N LEU A 172 8.88 -17.30 -7.67
CA LEU A 172 7.73 -17.51 -6.80
C LEU A 172 7.75 -18.93 -6.24
N ALA A 173 7.13 -19.15 -5.09
CA ALA A 173 6.77 -20.49 -4.64
C ALA A 173 5.40 -20.48 -3.95
N TYR A 174 4.63 -21.57 -4.07
CA TYR A 174 3.35 -21.72 -3.37
C TYR A 174 3.18 -23.11 -2.75
N ARG A 175 2.42 -23.18 -1.66
CA ARG A 175 2.12 -24.43 -0.95
C ARG A 175 1.13 -25.28 -1.76
N LYS A 176 1.62 -26.41 -2.30
CA LYS A 176 0.86 -27.31 -3.18
C LYS A 176 -0.35 -27.95 -2.53
N GLU A 177 -0.28 -28.17 -1.22
CA GLU A 177 -1.36 -28.81 -0.47
C GLU A 177 -2.59 -27.89 -0.42
N ALA A 178 -2.40 -26.63 -0.01
CA ALA A 178 -3.48 -25.68 0.24
C ALA A 178 -3.96 -24.96 -1.03
N TRP A 179 -3.09 -24.79 -2.03
CA TRP A 179 -3.38 -23.95 -3.21
C TRP A 179 -3.27 -24.74 -4.51
N ARG A 180 -4.09 -24.34 -5.48
CA ARG A 180 -4.00 -24.81 -6.87
C ARG A 180 -3.75 -23.62 -7.79
N LEU A 181 -2.77 -23.74 -8.67
CA LEU A 181 -2.47 -22.75 -9.69
C LEU A 181 -3.63 -22.65 -10.71
N LEU A 182 -4.10 -21.42 -10.96
CA LEU A 182 -5.09 -21.09 -11.98
C LEU A 182 -4.42 -20.53 -13.23
N SER A 183 -3.53 -19.55 -13.05
CA SER A 183 -2.77 -18.92 -14.12
C SER A 183 -1.48 -18.33 -13.56
N ARG A 184 -0.53 -18.03 -14.44
CA ARG A 184 0.72 -17.34 -14.11
C ARG A 184 1.16 -16.48 -15.29
N GLY A 185 2.01 -15.51 -15.01
CA GLY A 185 2.58 -14.67 -16.06
C GLY A 185 3.71 -13.79 -15.54
N SER A 186 4.32 -13.09 -16.47
CA SER A 186 5.35 -12.11 -16.16
C SER A 186 5.34 -11.00 -17.21
N LYS A 187 5.67 -9.78 -16.80
CA LYS A 187 5.75 -8.62 -17.68
C LYS A 187 6.84 -7.66 -17.24
N ASP A 188 7.46 -7.00 -18.21
CA ASP A 188 8.29 -5.83 -17.96
C ASP A 188 7.45 -4.69 -17.37
N VAL A 189 8.03 -4.03 -16.38
CA VAL A 189 7.48 -2.88 -15.66
C VAL A 189 8.30 -1.64 -15.97
N GLY A 190 9.62 -1.79 -16.13
CA GLY A 190 10.53 -0.71 -16.46
C GLY A 190 11.92 -1.21 -16.83
N GLU A 191 12.88 -0.30 -16.77
CA GLU A 191 14.30 -0.58 -17.02
C GLU A 191 15.14 0.34 -16.13
N ASP A 192 16.34 -0.11 -15.81
CA ASP A 192 17.28 0.69 -15.04
C ASP A 192 17.66 1.98 -15.74
N MET A 193 18.15 2.95 -14.97
CA MET A 193 18.75 4.15 -15.56
C MET A 193 20.03 3.80 -16.33
N LYS A 194 20.34 4.57 -17.37
CA LYS A 194 21.57 4.38 -18.16
C LYS A 194 22.85 4.52 -17.33
N SER A 195 22.82 5.32 -16.26
CA SER A 195 23.95 5.50 -15.33
C SER A 195 24.32 4.21 -14.60
N HIS A 196 23.35 3.32 -14.39
CA HIS A 196 23.52 2.12 -13.58
C HIS A 196 22.66 0.97 -14.13
N TYR A 197 22.99 0.55 -15.36
CA TYR A 197 22.15 -0.34 -16.15
C TYR A 197 22.50 -1.81 -15.96
N TYR A 198 21.54 -2.60 -15.46
CA TYR A 198 21.63 -4.06 -15.37
C TYR A 198 20.52 -4.78 -16.14
N GLY A 199 19.46 -4.07 -16.54
CA GLY A 199 18.51 -4.55 -17.54
C GLY A 199 17.09 -4.06 -17.34
N HIS A 200 16.16 -4.79 -17.95
CA HIS A 200 14.74 -4.63 -17.73
C HIS A 200 14.32 -5.19 -16.37
N ARG A 201 13.26 -4.59 -15.82
CA ARG A 201 12.71 -4.89 -14.50
C ARG A 201 11.28 -5.32 -14.66
N GLY A 202 10.90 -6.42 -14.02
CA GLY A 202 9.62 -7.06 -14.26
C GLY A 202 8.86 -7.37 -13.00
N VAL A 203 7.61 -7.76 -13.18
CA VAL A 203 6.78 -8.39 -12.18
C VAL A 203 6.43 -9.79 -12.65
N VAL A 204 6.56 -10.77 -11.76
CA VAL A 204 6.18 -12.17 -11.99
C VAL A 204 5.02 -12.46 -11.05
N TRP A 205 3.96 -13.08 -11.55
CA TRP A 205 2.77 -13.33 -10.77
C TRP A 205 2.20 -14.73 -10.98
N MET A 206 1.47 -15.20 -9.98
CA MET A 206 0.66 -16.39 -10.02
C MET A 206 -0.72 -16.10 -9.45
N ARG A 207 -1.75 -16.64 -10.09
CA ARG A 207 -3.11 -16.63 -9.59
C ARG A 207 -3.46 -18.02 -9.08
N LEU A 208 -3.87 -18.10 -7.83
CA LEU A 208 -4.12 -19.33 -7.09
C LEU A 208 -5.57 -19.39 -6.64
N VAL A 209 -6.07 -20.60 -6.42
CA VAL A 209 -7.31 -20.85 -5.67
C VAL A 209 -7.02 -21.71 -4.45
N HIS A 210 -7.47 -21.27 -3.29
CA HIS A 210 -7.41 -22.02 -2.05
C HIS A 210 -8.37 -23.19 -2.14
N LYS A 211 -7.87 -24.42 -1.97
CA LYS A 211 -8.66 -25.63 -2.22
C LYS A 211 -9.83 -25.79 -1.25
N ALA A 212 -9.67 -25.38 0.01
CA ALA A 212 -10.70 -25.57 1.02
C ALA A 212 -11.82 -24.52 0.95
N THR A 213 -11.50 -23.26 0.62
CA THR A 213 -12.47 -22.15 0.68
C THR A 213 -12.89 -21.61 -0.68
N GLY A 214 -12.21 -22.00 -1.76
CA GLY A 214 -12.44 -21.45 -3.10
C GLY A 214 -11.96 -20.00 -3.29
N ARG A 215 -11.35 -19.40 -2.26
CA ARG A 215 -10.79 -18.04 -2.30
C ARG A 215 -9.68 -17.95 -3.33
N LYS A 216 -9.65 -16.85 -4.07
CA LYS A 216 -8.65 -16.60 -5.11
C LYS A 216 -7.62 -15.58 -4.62
N LEU A 217 -6.36 -15.84 -4.96
CA LEU A 217 -5.22 -14.99 -4.65
C LEU A 217 -4.42 -14.72 -5.93
N LEU A 218 -4.26 -13.46 -6.31
CA LEU A 218 -3.19 -13.03 -7.19
C LEU A 218 -1.99 -12.64 -6.32
N PHE A 219 -0.92 -13.44 -6.39
CA PHE A 219 0.35 -13.15 -5.74
C PHE A 219 1.37 -12.71 -6.80
N ALA A 220 1.94 -11.53 -6.61
CA ALA A 220 2.91 -10.94 -7.52
C ALA A 220 4.21 -10.59 -6.79
N ASN A 221 5.33 -10.73 -7.48
CA ASN A 221 6.66 -10.43 -6.98
C ASN A 221 7.40 -9.51 -7.97
N HIS A 222 8.01 -8.46 -7.46
CA HIS A 222 8.71 -7.44 -8.24
C HIS A 222 10.13 -7.23 -7.72
N HIS A 223 11.08 -7.05 -8.64
CA HIS A 223 12.40 -6.49 -8.34
C HIS A 223 12.53 -5.17 -9.10
N GLY A 224 12.53 -4.06 -8.37
CA GLY A 224 12.46 -2.72 -8.93
C GLY A 224 13.77 -2.22 -9.55
N PRO A 225 13.73 -1.12 -10.31
CA PRO A 225 14.92 -0.52 -10.93
C PRO A 225 15.98 -0.11 -9.93
N LEU A 226 17.24 -0.31 -10.29
CA LEU A 226 18.40 0.03 -9.46
C LEU A 226 18.61 1.55 -9.33
N GLU A 227 19.54 1.90 -8.43
CA GLU A 227 19.60 3.18 -7.72
C GLU A 227 18.32 3.43 -6.93
N VAL A 228 18.44 3.39 -5.60
CA VAL A 228 17.30 3.50 -4.69
C VAL A 228 16.50 4.78 -4.98
N ASN A 229 15.18 4.63 -5.08
CA ASN A 229 14.18 5.66 -5.37
C ASN A 229 14.16 6.21 -6.81
N SER A 230 14.98 5.70 -7.72
CA SER A 230 15.04 6.23 -9.09
C SER A 230 13.74 6.01 -9.88
N GLY A 231 13.11 4.85 -9.70
CA GLY A 231 12.07 4.37 -10.61
C GLY A 231 12.57 4.08 -12.03
N GLY A 232 13.89 3.97 -12.22
CA GLY A 232 14.51 3.64 -13.49
C GLY A 232 14.41 4.74 -14.54
N ALA A 233 14.62 4.38 -15.80
CA ALA A 233 14.70 5.33 -16.91
C ALA A 233 13.44 6.19 -17.13
N ARG A 234 12.29 5.75 -16.61
CA ARG A 234 10.98 6.42 -16.76
C ARG A 234 10.39 6.96 -15.46
N GLY A 235 11.11 6.83 -14.35
CA GLY A 235 10.68 7.34 -13.04
C GLY A 235 9.58 6.51 -12.36
N GLY A 236 9.41 6.77 -11.06
CA GLY A 236 8.63 5.91 -10.17
C GLY A 236 7.12 5.86 -10.46
N ASP A 237 6.53 6.95 -10.95
CA ASP A 237 5.11 6.97 -11.31
C ASP A 237 4.79 5.99 -12.45
N SER A 238 5.71 5.87 -13.43
CA SER A 238 5.57 4.89 -14.51
C SER A 238 5.63 3.46 -13.99
N ILE A 239 6.54 3.18 -13.05
CA ILE A 239 6.67 1.85 -12.44
C ILE A 239 5.38 1.48 -11.70
N ALA A 240 4.91 2.37 -10.82
CA ALA A 240 3.67 2.15 -10.07
C ALA A 240 2.45 1.96 -10.97
N LYS A 241 2.30 2.79 -12.01
CA LYS A 241 1.22 2.65 -12.99
C LYS A 241 1.25 1.29 -13.67
N ASN A 242 2.41 0.88 -14.19
CA ASN A 242 2.56 -0.39 -14.89
C ASN A 242 2.26 -1.57 -13.97
N LEU A 243 2.73 -1.55 -12.72
CA LEU A 243 2.40 -2.57 -11.72
C LEU A 243 0.90 -2.69 -11.51
N ILE A 244 0.20 -1.57 -11.27
CA ILE A 244 -1.25 -1.56 -11.05
C ILE A 244 -2.02 -2.07 -12.27
N GLU A 245 -1.64 -1.68 -13.48
CA GLU A 245 -2.26 -2.16 -14.72
C GLU A 245 -2.08 -3.68 -14.89
N ILE A 246 -0.88 -4.19 -14.61
CA ILE A 246 -0.59 -5.62 -14.69
C ILE A 246 -1.42 -6.39 -13.65
N LEU A 247 -1.42 -5.95 -12.39
CA LEU A 247 -2.20 -6.56 -11.31
C LEU A 247 -3.69 -6.57 -11.65
N ARG A 248 -4.24 -5.46 -12.16
CA ARG A 248 -5.64 -5.36 -12.56
C ARG A 248 -5.99 -6.28 -13.72
N SER A 249 -5.12 -6.37 -14.73
CA SER A 249 -5.34 -7.22 -15.91
C SER A 249 -5.17 -8.72 -15.63
N SER A 250 -4.53 -9.06 -14.51
CA SER A 250 -4.17 -10.43 -14.14
C SER A 250 -5.00 -10.97 -12.96
N SER A 251 -5.95 -10.18 -12.46
CA SER A 251 -6.92 -10.55 -11.42
C SER A 251 -8.34 -10.53 -11.97
N GLU A 252 -9.26 -11.17 -11.25
CA GLU A 252 -10.70 -10.99 -11.41
C GLU A 252 -11.29 -10.19 -10.24
N PRO A 253 -12.47 -9.56 -10.42
CA PRO A 253 -13.18 -8.94 -9.32
C PRO A 253 -13.37 -9.90 -8.13
N GLY A 254 -12.97 -9.44 -6.94
CA GLY A 254 -13.07 -10.21 -5.70
C GLY A 254 -11.81 -11.02 -5.33
N ASP A 255 -10.81 -11.08 -6.20
CA ASP A 255 -9.52 -11.69 -5.85
C ASP A 255 -8.85 -10.91 -4.71
N SER A 256 -8.18 -11.64 -3.81
CA SER A 256 -7.13 -11.06 -2.98
C SER A 256 -5.90 -10.82 -3.84
N ILE A 257 -5.29 -9.64 -3.74
CA ILE A 257 -4.09 -9.27 -4.49
C ILE A 257 -3.02 -8.93 -3.47
N ILE A 258 -1.86 -9.58 -3.58
CA ILE A 258 -0.68 -9.30 -2.75
C ILE A 258 0.50 -9.10 -3.69
N LEU A 259 1.17 -7.95 -3.57
CA LEU A 259 2.38 -7.60 -4.30
C LEU A 259 3.53 -7.52 -3.30
N VAL A 260 4.57 -8.32 -3.50
CA VAL A 260 5.81 -8.30 -2.72
C VAL A 260 6.97 -7.87 -3.59
N GLY A 261 8.08 -7.49 -2.97
CA GLY A 261 9.29 -7.20 -3.70
C GLY A 261 10.35 -6.47 -2.90
N ASP A 262 11.57 -6.54 -3.42
CA ASP A 262 12.55 -5.47 -3.29
C ASP A 262 12.25 -4.45 -4.39
N PHE A 263 11.68 -3.31 -4.02
CA PHE A 263 11.28 -2.30 -4.99
C PHE A 263 12.44 -1.41 -5.41
N ASN A 264 13.62 -1.54 -4.78
CA ASN A 264 14.67 -0.51 -4.80
C ASN A 264 14.10 0.89 -4.58
N ALA A 265 13.04 0.99 -3.78
CA ALA A 265 12.27 2.21 -3.61
C ALA A 265 11.67 2.17 -2.22
N ASN A 266 12.02 3.17 -1.41
CA ASN A 266 11.44 3.37 -0.10
C ASN A 266 10.29 4.37 -0.15
N SER A 267 9.71 4.68 1.00
CA SER A 267 8.57 5.59 1.17
C SER A 267 8.75 7.01 0.63
N ALA A 268 10.00 7.47 0.45
CA ALA A 268 10.28 8.77 -0.15
C ALA A 268 10.18 8.73 -1.69
N SER A 269 10.18 7.54 -2.30
CA SER A 269 10.09 7.41 -3.76
C SER A 269 8.69 7.69 -4.30
N ARG A 270 8.65 8.20 -5.53
CA ARG A 270 7.42 8.27 -6.33
C ARG A 270 6.77 6.90 -6.52
N THR A 271 7.56 5.85 -6.71
CA THR A 271 7.06 4.48 -6.88
C THR A 271 6.19 4.05 -5.71
N ILE A 272 6.71 4.15 -4.48
CA ILE A 272 6.00 3.69 -3.29
C ILE A 272 4.82 4.60 -2.97
N GLN A 273 4.96 5.91 -3.11
CA GLN A 273 3.86 6.86 -2.90
C GLN A 273 2.70 6.62 -3.87
N ALA A 274 3.01 6.40 -5.15
CA ALA A 274 2.02 6.13 -6.18
C ALA A 274 1.35 4.75 -6.00
N LEU A 275 2.03 3.77 -5.40
CA LEU A 275 1.43 2.49 -5.01
C LEU A 275 0.54 2.64 -3.77
N TRP A 276 0.96 3.38 -2.74
CA TRP A 276 0.16 3.62 -1.52
C TRP A 276 -1.18 4.29 -1.79
N SER A 277 -1.26 5.18 -2.78
CA SER A 277 -2.54 5.77 -3.17
C SER A 277 -3.54 4.77 -3.77
N ARG A 278 -3.10 3.55 -4.11
CA ARG A 278 -3.88 2.55 -4.85
C ARG A 278 -3.95 1.18 -4.17
N MET A 279 -3.05 0.90 -3.23
CA MET A 279 -2.90 -0.34 -2.48
C MET A 279 -2.53 -0.05 -1.03
N VAL A 280 -2.86 -0.97 -0.13
CA VAL A 280 -2.54 -0.88 1.30
C VAL A 280 -1.16 -1.46 1.55
N LEU A 281 -0.32 -0.76 2.32
CA LEU A 281 0.93 -1.32 2.81
C LEU A 281 0.63 -2.33 3.92
N LEU A 282 0.94 -3.59 3.67
CA LEU A 282 0.79 -4.65 4.65
C LEU A 282 2.04 -4.76 5.52
N TYR A 283 3.24 -4.58 4.95
CA TYR A 283 4.51 -4.54 5.70
C TYR A 283 5.61 -3.85 4.89
N GLY A 284 6.42 -2.99 5.51
CA GLY A 284 7.67 -2.45 4.95
C GLY A 284 8.88 -2.91 5.77
N GLY A 285 9.89 -3.44 5.10
CA GLY A 285 11.15 -3.91 5.69
C GLY A 285 12.07 -2.76 6.13
N GLY A 286 13.18 -3.11 6.79
CA GLY A 286 14.17 -2.14 7.28
C GLY A 286 15.33 -1.89 6.30
N SER A 287 15.67 -2.88 5.47
CA SER A 287 16.82 -2.88 4.59
C SER A 287 16.82 -1.67 3.63
N PHE A 288 18.00 -1.05 3.51
CA PHE A 288 18.24 0.12 2.65
C PHE A 288 17.23 1.28 2.82
N GLY A 289 16.70 1.46 4.03
CA GLY A 289 15.70 2.50 4.32
C GLY A 289 14.25 2.11 4.02
N GLY A 290 14.00 0.82 3.75
CA GLY A 290 12.68 0.23 3.55
C GLY A 290 12.31 0.04 2.09
N VAL A 291 13.22 -0.57 1.32
CA VAL A 291 12.98 -0.89 -0.09
C VAL A 291 12.15 -2.16 -0.29
N ASP A 292 12.19 -3.07 0.68
CA ASP A 292 11.36 -4.28 0.69
C ASP A 292 9.96 -3.97 1.19
N ASN A 293 8.94 -4.22 0.36
CA ASN A 293 7.56 -3.89 0.70
C ASN A 293 6.60 -5.03 0.35
N ILE A 294 5.54 -5.16 1.14
CA ILE A 294 4.40 -6.05 0.90
C ILE A 294 3.15 -5.17 0.87
N PHE A 295 2.49 -5.15 -0.29
CA PHE A 295 1.24 -4.43 -0.53
C PHE A 295 0.08 -5.41 -0.74
N GLY A 296 -1.12 -4.96 -0.41
CA GLY A 296 -2.35 -5.70 -0.65
C GLY A 296 -3.51 -4.82 -1.09
N ASN A 297 -4.57 -5.43 -1.61
CA ASN A 297 -5.86 -4.76 -1.83
C ASN A 297 -6.84 -4.95 -0.66
N MET A 298 -6.44 -5.62 0.42
CA MET A 298 -7.22 -5.76 1.65
C MET A 298 -6.91 -4.66 2.67
N ASP A 299 -7.84 -4.46 3.61
CA ASP A 299 -7.70 -3.50 4.70
C ASP A 299 -6.49 -3.82 5.60
N ALA A 300 -5.83 -2.80 6.16
CA ALA A 300 -4.70 -3.00 7.06
C ALA A 300 -5.05 -3.85 8.30
N ALA A 301 -6.31 -3.83 8.74
CA ALA A 301 -6.85 -4.67 9.81
C ALA A 301 -6.87 -6.17 9.45
N SER A 302 -6.71 -6.54 8.17
CA SER A 302 -6.55 -7.93 7.77
C SER A 302 -5.22 -8.54 8.25
N VAL A 303 -4.23 -7.71 8.61
CA VAL A 303 -2.91 -8.18 9.02
C VAL A 303 -3.00 -8.79 10.42
N VAL A 304 -2.75 -10.09 10.50
CA VAL A 304 -2.71 -10.87 11.75
C VAL A 304 -1.33 -10.79 12.39
N ARG A 305 -0.27 -10.83 11.57
CA ARG A 305 1.11 -10.84 12.07
C ARG A 305 2.07 -10.28 11.02
N ARG A 306 3.12 -9.61 11.49
CA ARG A 306 4.31 -9.24 10.69
C ARG A 306 5.55 -9.78 11.40
N LYS A 307 6.54 -10.25 10.65
CA LYS A 307 7.80 -10.75 11.23
C LYS A 307 8.96 -10.44 10.29
N ASN A 308 10.01 -9.83 10.84
CA ASN A 308 11.34 -9.82 10.23
C ASN A 308 12.04 -11.10 10.67
N LEU A 309 12.43 -11.94 9.72
CA LEU A 309 13.10 -13.22 9.97
C LEU A 309 14.63 -13.04 10.07
N GLY A 310 15.15 -11.88 9.72
CA GLY A 310 16.57 -11.58 9.61
C GLY A 310 17.12 -11.90 8.23
N SER A 311 18.43 -11.67 8.08
CA SER A 311 19.04 -11.62 6.76
C SER A 311 19.36 -12.95 6.13
N GLY A 312 19.45 -14.04 6.91
CA GLY A 312 19.77 -15.37 6.38
C GLY A 312 21.02 -15.43 5.50
N GLY A 313 21.96 -14.48 5.66
CA GLY A 313 23.16 -14.35 4.84
C GLY A 313 23.05 -13.39 3.65
N SER A 314 21.86 -12.94 3.28
CA SER A 314 21.60 -11.84 2.33
C SER A 314 21.96 -10.48 2.94
N ASP A 315 22.06 -9.44 2.12
CA ASP A 315 22.11 -8.04 2.55
C ASP A 315 20.71 -7.43 2.76
N HIS A 316 19.66 -8.15 2.38
CA HIS A 316 18.27 -7.87 2.75
C HIS A 316 17.79 -8.82 3.85
N ASP A 317 16.87 -8.32 4.68
CA ASP A 317 16.13 -9.15 5.61
C ASP A 317 14.94 -9.83 4.94
N ALA A 318 14.71 -11.10 5.27
CA ALA A 318 13.49 -11.79 4.89
C ALA A 318 12.30 -11.26 5.71
N ILE A 319 11.27 -10.74 5.04
CA ILE A 319 10.09 -10.18 5.69
C ILE A 319 8.84 -11.01 5.41
N SER A 320 8.03 -11.20 6.46
CA SER A 320 6.83 -12.04 6.44
C SER A 320 5.61 -11.27 6.94
N VAL A 321 4.47 -11.48 6.29
CA VAL A 321 3.16 -11.02 6.76
C VAL A 321 2.15 -12.16 6.69
N THR A 322 1.31 -12.27 7.71
CA THR A 322 0.16 -13.17 7.74
C THR A 322 -1.10 -12.31 7.69
N VAL A 323 -1.96 -12.54 6.70
CA VAL A 323 -3.22 -11.81 6.53
C VAL A 323 -4.42 -12.75 6.59
N SER A 324 -5.52 -12.30 7.18
CA SER A 324 -6.81 -13.01 7.16
C SER A 324 -7.76 -12.31 6.19
N VAL A 325 -8.30 -13.06 5.23
CA VAL A 325 -9.25 -12.53 4.24
C VAL A 325 -10.57 -13.30 4.26
N GLY A 326 -11.66 -12.56 4.10
CA GLY A 326 -13.02 -13.08 4.15
C GLY A 326 -13.62 -13.16 5.55
N THR A 327 -14.95 -13.27 5.63
CA THR A 327 -15.65 -13.47 6.89
C THR A 327 -15.62 -14.94 7.32
N PRO A 328 -15.35 -15.26 8.60
CA PRO A 328 -15.58 -16.60 9.13
C PRO A 328 -17.03 -17.05 8.84
N ALA A 329 -17.24 -18.33 8.57
CA ALA A 329 -18.60 -18.86 8.57
C ALA A 329 -19.22 -18.57 9.95
N PRO A 330 -20.52 -18.22 10.04
CA PRO A 330 -21.17 -18.07 11.33
C PRO A 330 -21.00 -19.37 12.11
N GLU A 331 -20.21 -19.35 13.18
CA GLU A 331 -20.13 -20.47 14.11
C GLU A 331 -21.54 -20.76 14.63
N GLU A 332 -21.92 -22.03 14.55
CA GLU A 332 -23.22 -22.53 14.97
C GLU A 332 -23.45 -22.19 16.45
N LEU A 333 -24.52 -21.44 16.73
CA LEU A 333 -24.89 -20.96 18.07
C LEU A 333 -24.81 -22.06 19.14
N GLN A 334 -23.81 -21.98 20.02
CA GLN A 334 -23.94 -22.54 21.38
C GLN A 334 -24.48 -21.46 22.33
N ARG A 335 -25.81 -21.54 22.46
CA ARG A 335 -26.76 -20.92 23.41
C ARG A 335 -26.19 -20.29 24.69
N SER A 336 -26.48 -19.00 24.89
CA SER A 336 -27.06 -18.44 26.13
C SER A 336 -27.71 -17.06 25.90
N PRO A 337 -28.69 -16.63 26.74
CA PRO A 337 -29.85 -15.88 26.29
C PRO A 337 -29.69 -14.36 26.19
N ARG A 338 -30.47 -13.81 25.24
CA ARG A 338 -30.72 -12.41 24.88
C ARG A 338 -30.49 -11.35 25.97
N ARG A 339 -29.79 -10.27 25.59
CA ARG A 339 -30.28 -8.91 25.82
C ARG A 339 -30.60 -8.26 24.48
N THR A 340 -31.82 -7.74 24.40
CA THR A 340 -32.37 -6.96 23.30
C THR A 340 -31.64 -5.61 23.20
N GLY A 341 -31.11 -5.31 22.01
CA GLY A 341 -30.55 -4.01 21.64
C GLY A 341 -30.30 -3.99 20.13
N GLU A 342 -30.68 -2.90 19.48
CA GLU A 342 -30.82 -2.72 18.03
C GLU A 342 -29.60 -3.10 17.18
N VAL A 343 -29.88 -3.58 15.96
CA VAL A 343 -28.92 -3.82 14.88
C VAL A 343 -28.48 -2.47 14.28
N PRO A 344 -27.19 -2.11 14.25
CA PRO A 344 -26.75 -0.97 13.46
C PRO A 344 -26.44 -1.38 12.02
N SER A 345 -27.16 -0.73 11.11
CA SER A 345 -26.89 -0.62 9.68
C SER A 345 -25.45 -0.22 9.39
N GLY A 346 -24.92 -0.71 8.26
CA GLY A 346 -23.55 -0.54 7.80
C GLY A 346 -23.06 0.91 7.78
N ALA A 347 -21.92 1.09 8.44
CA ALA A 347 -20.89 2.12 8.27
C ALA A 347 -19.98 2.05 9.52
N LEU A 348 -19.17 1.00 9.67
CA LEU A 348 -18.04 1.04 10.61
C LEU A 348 -16.95 1.89 9.97
N GLN A 349 -17.00 3.19 10.23
CA GLN A 349 -16.04 4.20 9.78
C GLN A 349 -14.64 3.89 10.34
N ALA A 350 -13.61 4.10 9.51
CA ALA A 350 -12.18 4.01 9.84
C ALA A 350 -11.79 4.72 11.16
N THR A 351 -12.57 5.72 11.58
CA THR A 351 -12.44 6.47 12.84
C THR A 351 -12.65 5.61 14.09
N ASN A 352 -13.45 4.54 14.02
CA ASN A 352 -13.59 3.58 15.12
C ASN A 352 -12.53 2.47 15.05
N ALA A 353 -12.07 2.06 13.86
CA ALA A 353 -10.95 1.12 13.73
C ALA A 353 -9.65 1.70 14.32
N LEU A 354 -9.40 2.99 14.10
CA LEU A 354 -8.31 3.78 14.72
C LEU A 354 -8.37 3.83 16.26
N LYS A 355 -9.57 3.72 16.86
CA LYS A 355 -9.78 3.70 18.32
C LYS A 355 -9.66 2.29 18.91
N VAL A 356 -9.89 1.25 18.11
CA VAL A 356 -9.94 -0.15 18.58
C VAL A 356 -8.58 -0.85 18.43
N ASN A 357 -7.75 -0.47 17.44
CA ASN A 357 -6.39 -1.00 17.22
C ASN A 357 -5.39 0.11 16.86
N PRO A 358 -4.90 0.90 17.83
CA PRO A 358 -3.89 1.92 17.55
C PRO A 358 -2.58 1.29 17.05
N PRO A 359 -1.84 1.90 16.10
CA PRO A 359 -0.55 1.39 15.67
C PRO A 359 0.39 1.27 16.87
N GLY A 360 1.00 0.08 17.00
CA GLY A 360 2.02 -0.16 18.01
C GLY A 360 3.33 0.56 17.67
N ASP A 361 4.27 0.48 18.61
CA ASP A 361 5.60 1.08 18.49
C ASP A 361 6.68 0.07 18.03
N ASP A 362 6.32 -1.21 18.00
CA ASP A 362 7.12 -2.25 17.37
C ASP A 362 6.81 -2.31 15.87
N TRP A 363 7.79 -2.73 15.07
CA TRP A 363 7.59 -2.90 13.62
C TRP A 363 6.54 -3.96 13.27
N GLN A 364 6.05 -4.74 14.24
CA GLN A 364 5.01 -5.75 14.01
C GLN A 364 3.61 -5.14 13.91
N HIS A 365 3.37 -4.01 14.58
CA HIS A 365 2.08 -3.32 14.65
C HIS A 365 2.14 -1.87 14.14
N PHE A 366 3.29 -1.43 13.63
CA PHE A 366 3.52 -0.05 13.20
C PHE A 366 2.95 0.27 11.81
N TRP A 367 2.23 1.38 11.72
CA TRP A 367 1.83 2.07 10.49
C TRP A 367 1.59 3.55 10.81
N CYS A 368 1.51 4.40 9.77
CA CYS A 368 1.37 5.86 9.92
C CYS A 368 -0.07 6.33 9.76
N GLY A 369 -0.52 7.21 10.66
CA GLY A 369 -1.88 7.77 10.63
C GLY A 369 -2.25 8.47 9.32
N GLN A 370 -1.44 9.45 8.92
CA GLN A 370 -1.58 10.17 7.66
C GLN A 370 -0.21 10.45 7.07
N LEU A 371 -0.11 10.37 5.74
CA LEU A 371 1.08 10.67 4.97
C LEU A 371 0.69 11.51 3.75
N GLU A 372 1.38 12.63 3.56
CA GLU A 372 1.20 13.56 2.45
C GLU A 372 2.55 13.75 1.73
N PRO A 373 2.72 13.10 0.57
CA PRO A 373 3.94 13.23 -0.22
C PRO A 373 4.04 14.60 -0.88
N ASP A 374 5.27 15.09 -1.02
CA ASP A 374 5.65 16.44 -1.46
C ASP A 374 4.89 17.55 -0.78
N VAL A 375 4.56 17.33 0.49
CA VAL A 375 3.97 18.35 1.32
C VAL A 375 4.94 18.67 2.43
N GLY A 376 5.25 19.94 2.59
CA GLY A 376 5.85 20.51 3.79
C GLY A 376 4.76 21.06 4.69
N TYR A 377 4.77 20.67 5.97
CA TYR A 377 3.90 21.26 6.97
C TYR A 377 4.54 22.51 7.55
N VAL A 378 3.77 23.59 7.60
CA VAL A 378 4.13 24.82 8.29
C VAL A 378 3.32 24.88 9.60
N PRO A 379 3.96 24.63 10.75
CA PRO A 379 3.26 24.68 12.03
C PRO A 379 2.89 26.14 12.39
N PRO A 380 1.87 26.34 13.24
CA PRO A 380 1.61 27.65 13.84
C PRO A 380 2.85 28.25 14.50
N LEU A 381 3.01 29.58 14.42
CA LEU A 381 4.09 30.29 15.10
C LEU A 381 4.10 30.00 16.60
N GLY A 382 5.26 29.63 17.14
CA GLY A 382 5.42 29.27 18.55
C GLY A 382 4.99 27.85 18.91
N SER A 383 4.56 27.03 17.93
CA SER A 383 4.34 25.60 18.15
C SER A 383 5.62 24.92 18.62
N TRP A 384 5.48 23.93 19.50
CA TRP A 384 6.62 23.10 19.88
C TRP A 384 7.18 22.40 18.63
N SER A 385 8.50 22.31 18.53
CA SER A 385 9.15 21.57 17.45
C SER A 385 10.37 20.80 17.93
N ARG A 386 10.62 19.65 17.30
CA ARG A 386 11.85 18.87 17.48
C ARG A 386 12.36 18.40 16.13
N VAL A 387 13.65 18.63 15.89
CA VAL A 387 14.32 18.21 14.66
C VAL A 387 15.28 17.08 14.98
N ILE A 388 15.16 15.98 14.24
CA ILE A 388 16.06 14.82 14.31
C ILE A 388 16.71 14.69 12.94
N SER A 389 18.03 14.67 12.91
CA SER A 389 18.80 14.43 11.69
C SER A 389 19.18 12.95 11.60
N HIS A 390 19.24 12.42 10.38
CA HIS A 390 19.71 11.08 10.09
C HIS A 390 21.12 10.87 10.63
N ARG A 391 21.29 9.81 11.41
CA ARG A 391 22.56 9.40 12.02
C ARG A 391 22.72 7.89 11.85
N PRO A 392 23.43 7.44 10.79
CA PRO A 392 23.52 6.03 10.46
C PRO A 392 24.15 5.17 11.59
N GLU A 393 24.93 5.77 12.49
CA GLU A 393 25.51 5.07 13.64
C GLU A 393 24.56 4.79 14.83
N MET A 394 23.35 5.35 14.88
CA MET A 394 22.47 5.30 16.08
C MET A 394 21.50 4.11 16.12
N GLY A 395 21.58 3.17 15.16
CA GLY A 395 20.69 2.02 15.07
C GLY A 395 19.26 2.36 14.65
N ASP A 396 18.47 1.34 14.33
CA ASP A 396 17.18 1.48 13.65
C ASP A 396 16.11 2.28 14.42
N ASP A 397 16.19 2.32 15.75
CA ASP A 397 15.15 2.90 16.60
C ASP A 397 15.19 4.44 16.71
N PHE A 398 16.30 5.07 16.33
CA PHE A 398 16.48 6.53 16.41
C PHE A 398 16.80 7.17 15.07
N ASP A 399 16.93 6.37 14.03
CA ASP A 399 17.30 6.86 12.71
C ASP A 399 16.09 7.37 11.91
N VAL A 400 16.32 8.35 11.03
CA VAL A 400 15.32 8.98 10.16
C VAL A 400 15.68 8.83 8.68
N ALA A 401 16.24 7.67 8.29
CA ALA A 401 16.54 7.35 6.90
C ALA A 401 15.32 7.45 5.95
N ALA A 402 14.10 7.34 6.47
CA ALA A 402 12.89 7.36 5.67
C ALA A 402 11.67 7.92 6.44
N PRO A 403 10.66 8.48 5.73
CA PRO A 403 9.46 9.09 6.32
C PRO A 403 8.76 8.26 7.42
N GLN A 404 8.62 6.96 7.22
CA GLN A 404 7.97 6.06 8.19
C GLN A 404 8.70 6.01 9.53
N ARG A 405 10.02 6.25 9.55
CA ARG A 405 10.76 6.37 10.81
C ARG A 405 10.48 7.69 11.52
N CYS A 406 10.30 8.78 10.76
CA CYS A 406 9.89 10.07 11.31
C CYS A 406 8.48 9.98 11.94
N CYS A 407 7.56 9.35 11.23
CA CYS A 407 6.24 9.00 11.73
C CYS A 407 6.28 8.19 13.04
N ARG A 408 7.12 7.15 13.12
CA ARG A 408 7.30 6.35 14.34
C ARG A 408 7.78 7.19 15.51
N LEU A 409 8.77 8.04 15.29
CA LEU A 409 9.28 8.96 16.31
C LEU A 409 8.22 9.96 16.77
N CYS A 410 7.40 10.47 15.84
CA CYS A 410 6.28 11.34 16.18
C CYS A 410 5.22 10.59 16.99
N GLN A 411 4.91 9.33 16.66
CA GLN A 411 3.96 8.51 17.44
C GLN A 411 4.44 8.23 18.86
N ARG A 412 5.75 8.10 19.08
CA ARG A 412 6.36 7.96 20.41
C ARG A 412 6.33 9.24 21.23
N GLU A 413 6.40 10.39 20.57
CA GLU A 413 6.56 11.69 21.19
C GLU A 413 5.17 12.25 21.57
N PRO A 414 4.79 12.30 22.86
CA PRO A 414 3.43 12.67 23.27
C PRO A 414 3.03 14.09 22.84
N ARG A 415 4.03 14.95 22.63
CA ARG A 415 3.83 16.33 22.17
C ARG A 415 3.59 16.40 20.67
N CYS A 416 4.01 15.41 19.89
CA CYS A 416 3.93 15.48 18.45
C CYS A 416 2.48 15.32 17.96
N LYS A 417 2.06 16.24 17.11
CA LYS A 417 0.74 16.28 16.48
C LYS A 417 0.82 16.25 14.96
N SER A 418 1.96 16.64 14.41
CA SER A 418 2.24 16.56 12.98
C SER A 418 3.74 16.49 12.76
N TRP A 419 4.18 16.07 11.58
CA TRP A 419 5.60 15.96 11.27
C TRP A 419 5.87 16.15 9.78
N THR A 420 7.11 16.51 9.44
CA THR A 420 7.66 16.61 8.09
C THR A 420 9.01 15.93 8.04
N TRP A 421 9.12 14.91 7.21
CA TRP A 421 10.39 14.34 6.81
C TRP A 421 10.90 15.04 5.54
N LYS A 422 12.20 15.31 5.48
CA LYS A 422 12.85 16.07 4.41
C LYS A 422 13.98 15.25 3.78
N GLU A 423 13.91 15.06 2.47
CA GLU A 423 14.96 14.50 1.64
C GLU A 423 16.06 15.54 1.40
N GLY A 424 17.33 15.16 1.58
CA GLY A 424 18.49 16.05 1.46
C GLY A 424 19.67 15.63 2.33
N GLY A 425 20.79 16.34 2.26
CA GLY A 425 21.99 16.08 3.06
C GLY A 425 22.10 17.00 4.29
N PRO A 426 21.91 16.52 5.54
CA PRO A 426 21.37 15.23 5.96
C PRO A 426 19.83 15.17 5.94
N ARG A 427 19.26 13.96 5.82
CA ARG A 427 17.81 13.73 5.93
C ARG A 427 17.34 14.15 7.32
N ARG A 428 16.17 14.76 7.42
CA ARG A 428 15.65 15.27 8.71
C ARG A 428 14.19 14.91 8.91
N CYS A 429 13.85 14.63 10.15
CA CYS A 429 12.51 14.56 10.67
C CYS A 429 12.25 15.80 11.52
N GLU A 430 11.26 16.59 11.15
CA GLU A 430 10.79 17.75 11.91
C GLU A 430 9.42 17.41 12.48
N MET A 431 9.30 17.36 13.79
CA MET A 431 8.07 17.03 14.52
C MET A 431 7.52 18.30 15.14
N TYR A 432 6.20 18.48 15.12
CA TYR A 432 5.53 19.68 15.57
C TYR A 432 4.44 19.38 16.59
N GLY A 433 4.20 20.33 17.49
CA GLY A 433 3.28 20.21 18.61
C GLY A 433 1.82 20.50 18.28
N GLU A 434 1.54 20.86 17.04
CA GLU A 434 0.22 21.26 16.54
C GLU A 434 -0.01 20.69 15.14
N ALA A 435 -1.25 20.67 14.69
CA ALA A 435 -1.60 20.44 13.29
C ALA A 435 -1.00 21.57 12.40
N PRO A 436 -0.70 21.30 11.12
CA PRO A 436 -0.17 22.32 10.22
C PRO A 436 -1.15 23.49 10.05
N SER A 437 -0.66 24.71 10.21
CA SER A 437 -1.42 25.92 9.87
C SER A 437 -1.53 26.13 8.36
N LYS A 438 -0.55 25.61 7.63
CA LYS A 438 -0.48 25.65 6.17
C LYS A 438 0.27 24.42 5.67
N LYS A 439 -0.12 23.94 4.49
CA LYS A 439 0.56 22.90 3.72
C LYS A 439 1.14 23.52 2.46
N GLU A 440 2.38 23.18 2.14
CA GLU A 440 3.08 23.70 0.96
C GLU A 440 3.56 22.55 0.09
N SER A 441 3.40 22.67 -1.23
CA SER A 441 3.94 21.70 -2.19
C SER A 441 5.46 21.81 -2.21
N MET A 442 6.15 20.80 -1.70
CA MET A 442 7.59 20.76 -1.47
C MET A 442 8.15 19.41 -1.91
N THR A 443 8.71 19.35 -3.11
CA THR A 443 9.29 18.12 -3.65
C THR A 443 10.34 17.52 -2.69
N GLY A 444 10.30 16.20 -2.49
CA GLY A 444 11.22 15.50 -1.58
C GLY A 444 10.89 15.68 -0.09
N HIS A 445 9.73 16.26 0.23
CA HIS A 445 9.21 16.27 1.60
C HIS A 445 8.10 15.23 1.72
N VAL A 446 7.96 14.61 2.88
CA VAL A 446 6.79 13.80 3.23
C VAL A 446 6.33 14.27 4.58
N SER A 447 5.10 14.79 4.66
CA SER A 447 4.51 15.19 5.93
C SER A 447 3.44 14.22 6.39
N GLY A 448 3.02 14.31 7.64
CA GLY A 448 2.00 13.41 8.15
C GLY A 448 1.51 13.73 9.54
N LEU A 449 0.45 13.04 9.93
CA LEU A 449 -0.09 13.05 11.28
C LEU A 449 0.14 11.69 11.94
N PRO A 450 0.47 11.64 13.26
CA PRO A 450 0.43 10.40 14.00
C PRO A 450 -1.01 9.88 14.07
N ALA A 451 -1.19 8.56 14.21
CA ALA A 451 -2.52 7.94 14.15
C ALA A 451 -3.56 8.51 15.12
N SER A 452 -3.13 8.95 16.30
CA SER A 452 -4.02 9.58 17.29
C SER A 452 -4.62 10.91 16.82
N GLU A 453 -3.90 11.67 15.99
CA GLU A 453 -4.39 12.94 15.44
C GLU A 453 -5.10 12.72 14.10
N ALA A 454 -4.62 11.81 13.25
CA ALA A 454 -5.33 11.41 12.04
C ALA A 454 -6.74 10.84 12.32
N ALA A 455 -6.97 10.25 13.50
CA ALA A 455 -8.27 9.76 13.94
C ALA A 455 -9.24 10.85 14.43
N ARG A 456 -8.77 12.09 14.59
CA ARG A 456 -9.55 13.23 15.09
C ARG A 456 -9.98 14.19 13.99
N GLU A 457 -9.26 14.22 12.88
CA GLU A 457 -9.71 14.83 11.62
C GLU A 457 -10.83 13.99 10.99
#